data_AF-A0A947Z6Z2-F1
#
_entry.id   AF-A0A947Z6Z2-F1
#
_cell.length_a   1.000
_cell.length_b   1.000
_cell.length_c   1.000
_cell.angle_alpha   90.00
_cell.angle_beta   90.00
_cell.angle_gamma   90.00
#
_symmetry.space_group_name_H-M   'P 1'
#
loop_
_entity.id
_entity.type
_entity.pdbx_description
1 polymer ?
#
loop_
_entity_poly.entity_id
_entity_poly.type
_entity_poly.pdbx_seq_one_letter_code
_entity_poly.pdbx_strand_id
1 'polypeptide(L)'
;MTFIRRIVTEMPFKTIFRDDKELFTGLFKKEQTGQKGYVVRRRRIFLDDQGHEIKAHTWTVNYPPTTMIIRKGIKKPDDPAFKPPPPEEFKPKGDPPAYRKETH
;
A
#
# COMPACT_ATOMS: atom_id res chain seq x y z
N MET A 1 -10.68 -20.13 21.93
CA MET A 1 -9.46 -20.04 21.09
C MET A 1 -9.29 -18.60 20.64
N THR A 2 -8.08 -18.05 20.64
CA THR A 2 -7.83 -16.63 20.35
C THR A 2 -6.75 -16.46 19.30
N PHE A 3 -6.95 -15.49 18.39
CA PHE A 3 -5.94 -15.10 17.41
C PHE A 3 -5.39 -13.71 17.73
N ILE A 4 -4.06 -13.63 17.84
CA ILE A 4 -3.34 -12.37 18.02
C ILE A 4 -2.46 -12.15 16.80
N ARG A 5 -2.39 -10.89 16.37
CA ARG A 5 -1.45 -10.45 15.35
C ARG A 5 -0.75 -9.17 15.79
N ARG A 6 0.53 -9.09 15.47
CA ARG A 6 1.35 -7.91 15.70
C ARG A 6 2.17 -7.64 14.45
N ILE A 7 2.15 -6.39 13.98
CA ILE A 7 3.11 -5.92 12.98
C ILE A 7 4.47 -5.83 13.69
N VAL A 8 5.46 -6.52 13.15
CA VAL A 8 6.83 -6.55 13.68
C VAL A 8 7.72 -5.59 12.90
N THR A 9 7.48 -5.47 11.60
CA THR A 9 8.25 -4.60 10.72
C THR A 9 7.34 -4.03 9.64
N GLU A 10 7.51 -2.74 9.37
CA GLU A 10 6.91 -2.05 8.22
C GLU A 10 7.98 -1.84 7.16
N MET A 11 7.65 -2.12 5.90
CA MET A 11 8.54 -1.93 4.76
C MET A 11 7.98 -0.80 3.88
N PRO A 12 8.72 0.29 3.65
CA PRO A 12 8.26 1.36 2.79
C PRO A 12 8.08 0.87 1.35
N PHE A 13 7.15 1.46 0.63
CA PHE A 13 7.05 1.25 -0.82
C PHE A 13 8.00 2.20 -1.56
N LYS A 14 8.44 1.75 -2.74
CA LYS A 14 9.21 2.59 -3.66
C LYS A 14 8.26 3.33 -4.60
N THR A 15 8.71 4.46 -5.13
CA THR A 15 8.01 5.19 -6.19
C THR A 15 8.83 5.11 -7.47
N ILE A 16 8.16 4.80 -8.58
CA ILE A 16 8.77 4.73 -9.91
C ILE A 16 8.02 5.68 -10.84
N PHE A 17 8.78 6.46 -11.60
CA PHE A 17 8.28 7.26 -12.70
C PHE A 17 8.42 6.51 -14.00
N ARG A 18 7.36 6.49 -14.81
CA ARG A 18 7.37 5.91 -16.16
C ARG A 18 7.02 6.98 -17.17
N ASP A 19 7.82 7.08 -18.22
CA ASP A 19 7.53 8.02 -19.30
C ASP A 19 6.28 7.58 -20.07
N ASP A 20 5.40 8.54 -20.33
CA ASP A 20 4.17 8.36 -21.08
C ASP A 20 4.19 9.29 -22.30
N LYS A 21 4.18 8.68 -23.49
CA LYS A 21 4.24 9.36 -24.78
C LYS A 21 2.92 9.99 -25.18
N GLU A 22 1.81 9.60 -24.54
CA GLU A 22 0.49 10.14 -24.81
C GLU A 22 0.20 11.35 -23.93
N LEU A 23 0.84 11.41 -22.75
CA LEU A 23 0.67 12.48 -21.78
C LEU A 23 1.63 13.65 -22.04
N PHE A 24 1.11 14.88 -21.95
CA PHE A 24 1.90 16.10 -22.16
C PHE A 24 2.94 16.33 -21.07
N THR A 25 4.06 16.93 -21.46
CA THR A 25 5.14 17.31 -20.54
C THR A 25 4.61 18.21 -19.43
N GLY A 26 4.96 17.87 -18.18
CA GLY A 26 4.48 18.57 -16.98
C GLY A 26 3.24 17.97 -16.34
N LEU A 27 2.56 17.03 -17.02
CA LEU A 27 1.46 16.27 -16.45
C LEU A 27 1.94 14.94 -15.85
N PHE A 28 1.25 14.53 -14.79
CA PHE A 28 1.48 13.28 -14.09
C PHE A 28 0.16 12.52 -13.94
N LYS A 29 0.21 11.20 -14.08
CA LYS A 29 -0.95 10.32 -13.86
C LYS A 29 -0.54 9.14 -13.01
N LYS A 30 -1.21 8.94 -11.86
CA LYS A 30 -0.98 7.72 -11.06
C LYS A 30 -1.54 6.51 -11.80
N GLU A 31 -0.68 5.53 -12.06
CA GLU A 31 -1.06 4.24 -12.63
C GLU A 31 -1.29 3.21 -11.53
N GLN A 32 -0.40 3.15 -10.54
CA GLN A 32 -0.49 2.19 -9.44
C GLN A 32 -0.26 2.88 -8.09
N THR A 33 -1.11 2.60 -7.12
CA THR A 33 -0.93 3.10 -5.75
C THR A 33 0.10 2.25 -5.02
N GLY A 34 1.06 2.90 -4.35
CA GLY A 34 2.01 2.21 -3.49
C GLY A 34 1.37 1.77 -2.18
N GLN A 35 1.74 0.59 -1.69
CA GLN A 35 1.32 0.08 -0.40
C GLN A 35 2.53 -0.42 0.38
N LYS A 36 2.62 -0.04 1.65
CA LYS A 36 3.67 -0.55 2.54
C LYS A 36 3.55 -2.08 2.66
N GLY A 37 4.69 -2.72 2.80
CA GLY A 37 4.77 -4.13 3.15
C GLY A 37 4.82 -4.28 4.67
N TYR A 38 4.51 -5.48 5.15
CA TYR A 38 4.46 -5.78 6.58
C TYR A 38 4.99 -7.18 6.87
N VAL A 39 5.83 -7.30 7.89
CA VAL A 39 6.10 -8.57 8.55
C VAL A 39 5.18 -8.67 9.74
N VAL A 40 4.26 -9.64 9.72
CA VAL A 40 3.23 -9.83 10.76
C VAL A 40 3.50 -11.13 11.49
N ARG A 41 3.65 -11.05 12.81
CA ARG A 41 3.70 -12.22 13.68
C ARG A 41 2.29 -12.54 14.13
N ARG A 42 1.84 -13.76 13.82
CA ARG A 42 0.53 -14.30 14.20
C ARG A 42 0.70 -15.35 15.28
N ARG A 43 -0.22 -15.36 16.25
CA ARG A 43 -0.28 -16.35 17.31
C ARG A 43 -1.71 -16.88 17.42
N ARG A 44 -1.85 -18.20 17.40
CA ARG A 44 -3.10 -18.92 17.67
C ARG A 44 -2.99 -19.55 19.04
N ILE A 45 -3.79 -19.08 19.98
CA ILE A 45 -3.78 -19.50 21.38
C ILE A 45 -5.00 -20.39 21.65
N PHE A 46 -4.74 -21.58 22.19
CA PHE A 46 -5.72 -22.54 22.67
C PHE A 46 -5.86 -22.34 24.17
N LEU A 47 -7.11 -22.18 24.63
CA LEU A 47 -7.46 -21.93 26.03
C LEU A 47 -8.22 -23.13 26.57
N ASP A 48 -8.10 -23.41 27.87
CA ASP A 48 -8.94 -24.37 28.58
C ASP A 48 -10.33 -23.78 28.89
N ASP A 49 -11.20 -24.58 29.51
CA ASP A 49 -12.56 -24.18 29.88
C ASP A 49 -12.58 -23.09 30.98
N GLN A 50 -11.45 -22.85 31.64
CA GLN A 50 -11.26 -21.79 32.65
C GLN A 50 -10.59 -20.53 32.07
N GLY A 51 -10.21 -20.54 30.78
CA GLY A 51 -9.57 -19.43 30.08
C GLY A 51 -8.03 -19.39 30.19
N HIS A 52 -7.37 -20.40 30.75
CA HIS A 52 -5.92 -20.47 30.80
C HIS A 52 -5.33 -20.95 29.48
N GLU A 53 -4.16 -20.42 29.11
CA GLU A 53 -3.45 -20.85 27.92
C GLU A 53 -2.90 -22.28 28.07
N ILE A 54 -3.38 -23.20 27.23
CA ILE A 54 -2.86 -24.57 27.14
C ILE A 54 -1.74 -24.66 26.09
N LYS A 55 -1.90 -23.97 24.95
CA LYS A 55 -0.97 -24.08 23.82
C LYS A 55 -1.03 -22.84 22.94
N ALA A 56 0.11 -22.46 22.38
CA ALA A 56 0.15 -21.47 21.31
C ALA A 56 0.95 -21.95 20.10
N HIS A 57 0.43 -21.66 18.91
CA HIS A 57 1.20 -21.75 17.67
C HIS A 57 1.51 -20.35 17.18
N THR A 58 2.78 -20.10 16.88
CA THR A 58 3.26 -18.80 16.41
C THR A 58 3.90 -18.94 15.05
N TRP A 59 3.53 -18.08 14.11
CA TRP A 59 4.15 -18.05 12.78
C TRP A 59 4.25 -16.61 12.28
N THR A 60 5.13 -16.42 11.29
CA THR A 60 5.38 -15.14 10.66
C THR A 60 4.80 -15.15 9.25
N VAL A 61 4.14 -14.07 8.86
CA VAL A 61 3.63 -13.85 7.51
C VAL A 61 4.28 -12.59 6.96
N ASN A 62 4.82 -12.69 5.75
CA ASN A 62 5.42 -11.57 5.04
C ASN A 62 4.47 -11.06 3.95
N TYR A 63 4.15 -9.77 4.01
CA TYR A 63 3.44 -9.03 2.97
C TYR A 63 4.44 -8.09 2.29
N PRO A 64 4.86 -8.36 1.05
CA PRO A 64 5.82 -7.49 0.37
C PRO A 64 5.19 -6.11 0.05
N PRO A 65 5.99 -5.02 0.04
CA PRO A 65 5.51 -3.71 -0.36
C PRO A 65 5.13 -3.70 -1.85
N THR A 66 4.08 -2.96 -2.18
CA THR A 66 3.65 -2.69 -3.55
C THR A 66 4.19 -1.33 -3.99
N THR A 67 4.92 -1.29 -5.10
CA THR A 67 5.50 -0.06 -5.65
C THR A 67 4.43 0.92 -6.15
N MET A 68 4.62 2.21 -5.90
CA MET A 68 3.83 3.28 -6.52
C MET A 68 4.36 3.57 -7.92
N ILE A 69 3.47 3.63 -8.91
CA ILE A 69 3.83 3.97 -10.30
C ILE A 69 3.12 5.24 -10.71
N ILE A 70 3.91 6.24 -11.10
CA ILE A 70 3.45 7.52 -11.62
C ILE A 70 3.92 7.64 -13.06
N ARG A 71 2.98 7.82 -13.98
CA ARG A 71 3.27 8.16 -15.36
C ARG A 71 3.57 9.63 -15.49
N LYS A 72 4.68 9.96 -16.16
CA LYS A 72 5.15 11.31 -16.43
C LYS A 72 5.03 11.56 -17.92
N GLY A 73 4.31 12.61 -18.29
CA GLY A 73 4.17 12.97 -19.69
C GLY A 73 5.49 13.46 -20.28
N ILE A 74 5.79 13.00 -21.49
CA ILE A 74 6.93 13.45 -22.30
C ILE A 74 6.51 13.96 -23.68
N LYS A 75 5.20 13.95 -23.98
CA LYS A 75 4.67 14.50 -25.22
C LYS A 75 4.93 16.01 -25.24
N LYS A 76 5.54 16.50 -26.31
CA LYS A 76 5.66 17.92 -26.56
C LYS A 76 4.35 18.42 -27.18
N PRO A 77 3.83 19.57 -26.75
CA PRO A 77 2.73 20.19 -27.45
C PRO A 77 3.20 20.67 -28.83
N ASP A 78 2.36 20.49 -29.84
CA ASP A 78 2.61 20.99 -31.20
C ASP A 78 2.41 22.51 -31.28
N ASP A 79 1.58 23.07 -30.39
CA ASP A 79 1.32 24.50 -30.25
C ASP A 79 2.02 25.07 -29.00
N PRO A 80 2.90 26.08 -29.13
CA PRO A 80 3.52 26.75 -27.98
C PRO A 80 2.52 27.47 -27.06
N ALA A 81 1.29 27.74 -27.51
CA ALA A 81 0.22 28.29 -26.68
C ALA A 81 -0.56 27.23 -25.87
N PHE A 82 -0.29 25.94 -26.10
CA PHE A 82 -0.96 24.85 -25.39
C PHE A 82 -0.63 24.90 -23.89
N LYS A 83 -1.66 25.21 -23.10
CA LYS A 83 -1.62 25.06 -21.64
C LYS A 83 -2.24 23.70 -21.32
N PRO A 84 -1.46 22.72 -20.81
CA PRO A 84 -2.05 21.46 -20.40
C PRO A 84 -3.13 21.72 -19.34
N PRO A 85 -4.21 20.91 -19.33
CA PRO A 85 -5.22 21.02 -18.29
C PRO A 85 -4.55 20.94 -16.90
N PRO A 86 -5.06 21.64 -15.88
CA PRO A 86 -4.51 21.57 -14.54
C PRO A 86 -4.32 20.11 -14.12
N PRO A 87 -3.17 19.72 -13.54
CA PRO A 87 -2.99 18.38 -13.01
C PRO A 87 -4.17 18.08 -12.08
N GLU A 88 -4.87 16.97 -12.30
CA GLU A 88 -5.87 16.52 -11.32
C GLU A 88 -5.16 16.43 -9.96
N GLU A 89 -5.67 17.18 -8.97
CA GLU A 89 -5.14 17.12 -7.63
C GLU A 89 -5.14 15.67 -7.18
N PHE A 90 -3.93 15.14 -7.00
CA PHE A 90 -3.74 13.83 -6.44
C PHE A 90 -4.26 13.85 -5.00
N LYS A 91 -5.51 13.46 -4.81
CA LYS A 91 -6.03 13.12 -3.48
C LYS A 91 -5.48 11.73 -3.17
N PRO A 92 -4.48 11.58 -2.27
CA PRO A 92 -4.15 10.25 -1.76
C PRO A 92 -5.43 9.72 -1.12
N LYS A 93 -6.05 8.70 -1.73
CA LYS A 93 -7.00 7.86 -1.01
C LYS A 93 -6.16 7.29 0.12
N GLY A 94 -6.43 7.79 1.33
CA GLY A 94 -5.61 7.54 2.52
C GLY A 94 -5.27 6.07 2.66
N ASP A 95 -4.16 5.81 3.36
CA ASP A 95 -3.68 4.47 3.70
C ASP A 95 -4.85 3.49 3.87
N PRO A 96 -4.79 2.29 3.26
CA PRO A 96 -5.86 1.31 3.40
C PRO A 96 -6.20 1.20 4.89
N PRO A 97 -7.50 1.25 5.26
CA PRO A 97 -7.91 1.31 6.65
C PRO A 97 -7.16 0.23 7.40
N ALA A 98 -6.39 0.64 8.42
CA ALA A 98 -5.64 -0.25 9.28
C ALA A 98 -6.55 -1.45 9.59
N TYR A 99 -6.18 -2.62 9.05
CA TYR A 99 -7.04 -3.80 9.02
C TYR A 99 -7.76 -3.89 10.36
N ARG A 100 -9.08 -3.76 10.34
CA ARG A 100 -9.90 -3.77 11.55
C ARG A 100 -9.68 -5.11 12.25
N LYS A 101 -9.29 -5.09 13.52
CA LYS A 101 -9.25 -6.31 14.34
C LYS A 101 -10.67 -6.90 14.36
N GLU A 102 -10.94 -7.89 13.53
CA GLU A 102 -12.09 -8.76 13.73
C GLU A 102 -11.73 -9.68 14.88
N THR A 103 -12.31 -9.35 16.03
CA THR A 103 -12.30 -10.17 17.23
C THR A 103 -13.69 -10.81 17.24
N HIS A 104 -13.75 -12.13 17.09
CA HIS A 104 -14.89 -12.97 17.46
C HIS A 104 -14.32 -14.14 18.26
#